data_AF-A0A0S8JS49-F1
#
_entry.id   AF-A0A0S8JS49-F1
#
_cell.length_a   1.000
_cell.length_b   1.000
_cell.length_c   1.000
_cell.angle_alpha   90.00
_cell.angle_beta   90.00
_cell.angle_gamma   90.00
#
_symmetry.space_group_name_H-M   'P 1'
#
loop_
_entity.id
_entity.type
_entity.pdbx_description
1 polymer ?
#
loop_
_entity_poly.entity_id
_entity_poly.type
_entity_poly.pdbx_seq_one_letter_code
_entity_poly.pdbx_strand_id
1 'polypeptide(L)' 'AEKKHQFGAIIFSGPLLLPEGNNYRVFDITGRVVAPDKIQPGVYFIEVNGQITRKVIKIR' A
#
# COMPACT_ATOMS: atom_id res chain seq x y z
N ALA A 1 -23.95 1.50 -15.29
CA ALA A 1 -22.90 2.51 -15.12
C ALA A 1 -21.62 1.81 -14.69
N GLU A 2 -20.62 1.69 -15.57
CA GLU A 2 -19.32 1.12 -15.22
C GLU A 2 -18.63 2.02 -14.20
N LYS A 3 -18.38 1.50 -12.98
CA LYS A 3 -17.47 2.15 -12.04
C LYS A 3 -16.06 2.08 -12.62
N LYS A 4 -15.56 3.19 -13.15
CA LYS A 4 -14.12 3.35 -13.46
C LYS A 4 -13.34 3.04 -12.19
N HIS A 5 -12.78 1.84 -12.09
CA HIS A 5 -11.82 1.53 -11.05
C HIS A 5 -10.60 2.39 -11.33
N GLN A 6 -10.32 3.34 -10.46
CA GLN A 6 -9.17 4.22 -10.59
C GLN A 6 -7.93 3.39 -10.25
N PHE A 7 -7.37 2.69 -11.24
CA PHE A 7 -6.18 1.82 -11.11
C PHE A 7 -4.87 2.60 -10.90
N GLY A 8 -4.95 3.84 -10.40
CA GLY A 8 -3.78 4.67 -10.12
C GLY A 8 -3.07 4.21 -8.85
N ALA A 9 -1.75 4.08 -8.92
CA ALA A 9 -0.94 3.88 -7.74
C ALA A 9 -0.77 5.19 -6.96
N ILE A 10 -0.76 5.13 -5.63
CA ILE A 10 -0.30 6.27 -4.82
C ILE A 10 1.22 6.28 -4.84
N ILE A 11 1.83 7.39 -5.22
CA ILE A 11 3.28 7.60 -5.16
C ILE A 11 3.58 8.50 -3.97
N PHE A 12 4.53 8.12 -3.12
CA PHE A 12 4.88 8.86 -1.91
C PHE A 12 6.38 8.81 -1.60
N SER A 13 6.89 9.84 -0.92
CA SER A 13 8.29 9.98 -0.51
C SER A 13 8.48 10.06 1.02
N GLY A 14 7.39 10.18 1.79
CA GLY A 14 7.42 10.23 3.25
C GLY A 14 7.18 8.87 3.90
N PRO A 15 7.05 8.81 5.24
CA PRO A 15 6.53 7.63 5.91
C PRO A 15 5.16 7.23 5.33
N LEU A 16 4.87 5.93 5.30
CA LEU A 16 3.54 5.45 4.92
C LEU A 16 2.58 5.72 6.09
N LEU A 17 1.79 6.77 5.97
CA LEU A 17 0.75 7.10 6.95
C LEU A 17 -0.55 6.37 6.60
N LEU A 18 -1.03 5.53 7.50
CA LEU A 18 -2.27 4.77 7.36
C LEU A 18 -3.30 5.31 8.36
N PRO A 19 -4.55 5.56 7.95
CA PRO A 19 -5.59 6.03 8.85
C PRO A 19 -5.78 5.08 10.04
N GLU A 20 -5.95 5.62 11.24
CA GLU A 20 -6.22 4.80 12.42
C GLU A 20 -7.52 3.99 12.31
N GLY A 21 -7.64 2.92 13.10
CA GLY A 21 -8.89 2.15 13.23
C GLY A 21 -9.10 1.02 12.22
N ASN A 22 -8.12 0.71 11.36
CA ASN A 22 -8.15 -0.50 10.53
C ASN A 22 -6.91 -1.38 10.74
N ASN A 23 -7.06 -2.66 10.44
CA ASN A 23 -5.94 -3.59 10.39
C ASN A 23 -5.31 -3.53 9.00
N TYR A 24 -4.06 -3.07 8.95
CA TYR A 24 -3.29 -2.98 7.71
C TYR A 24 -2.21 -4.03 7.65
N ARG A 25 -2.02 -4.60 6.46
CA ARG A 25 -0.82 -5.35 6.10
C ARG A 25 -0.22 -4.76 4.84
N VAL A 26 1.10 -4.54 4.87
CA VAL A 26 1.85 -4.07 3.71
C VAL A 26 2.63 -5.24 3.16
N PHE A 27 2.53 -5.45 1.85
CA PHE A 27 3.24 -6.49 1.14
C PHE A 27 4.19 -5.87 0.14
N ASP A 28 5.41 -6.37 0.05
CA ASP A 28 6.28 -6.05 -1.08
C ASP A 28 5.77 -6.70 -2.38
N ILE A 29 6.42 -6.41 -3.50
CA ILE A 29 6.06 -6.98 -4.80
C ILE A 29 6.21 -8.51 -4.88
N THR A 30 6.92 -9.13 -3.93
CA THR A 30 7.07 -10.59 -3.81
C THR A 30 5.99 -11.23 -2.93
N GLY A 31 5.12 -10.42 -2.31
CA GLY A 31 4.05 -10.88 -1.43
C GLY A 31 4.50 -11.11 0.02
N ARG A 32 5.69 -10.65 0.42
CA ARG A 32 6.15 -10.74 1.82
C ARG A 32 5.60 -9.58 2.63
N VAL A 33 5.20 -9.85 3.87
CA VAL A 33 4.78 -8.80 4.81
C VAL A 33 5.98 -7.96 5.21
N VAL A 34 5.83 -6.63 5.10
CA VAL A 34 6.85 -5.66 5.46
C VAL A 34 6.30 -4.75 6.56
N ALA A 35 7.11 -4.49 7.59
CA ALA A 35 6.77 -3.53 8.62
C ALA A 35 6.77 -2.10 8.03
N PRO A 36 5.76 -1.25 8.29
CA PRO A 36 5.65 0.07 7.66
C PRO A 36 6.86 0.99 7.85
N ASP A 37 7.57 0.86 8.97
CA ASP A 37 8.78 1.59 9.33
C ASP A 37 10.04 1.10 8.58
N LYS A 38 9.98 -0.09 7.95
CA LYS A 38 11.09 -0.70 7.22
C LYS A 38 10.94 -0.63 5.69
N ILE A 39 9.94 0.10 5.21
CA ILE A 39 9.67 0.29 3.79
C ILE A 39 10.82 1.07 3.14
N GLN A 40 11.47 0.43 2.17
CA GLN A 40 12.46 1.06 1.28
C GLN A 40 11.78 1.52 -0.02
N PRO A 41 12.44 2.36 -0.85
CA PRO A 41 11.95 2.66 -2.19
C PRO A 41 11.58 1.40 -2.97
N GLY A 42 10.38 1.36 -3.54
CA GLY A 42 9.83 0.16 -4.15
C GLY A 42 8.32 0.18 -4.35
N VAL A 43 7.80 -0.94 -4.85
CA VAL A 43 6.37 -1.17 -5.08
C VAL A 43 5.81 -2.05 -3.99
N TYR A 44 4.66 -1.64 -3.43
CA TYR A 44 3.99 -2.35 -2.35
C TYR A 44 2.48 -2.44 -2.59
N PHE A 45 1.85 -3.36 -1.88
CA PHE A 45 0.41 -3.55 -1.83
C PHE A 45 -0.07 -3.42 -0.40
N ILE A 46 -1.19 -2.71 -0.21
CA ILE A 46 -1.83 -2.56 1.09
C ILE A 46 -3.08 -3.43 1.11
N GLU A 47 -3.16 -4.27 2.12
CA GLU A 47 -4.38 -4.95 2.53
C GLU A 47 -5.01 -4.19 3.69
N VAL A 48 -6.32 -3.97 3.59
CA VAL A 48 -7.14 -3.38 4.65
C VAL A 48 -8.21 -4.40 4.99
N ASN A 49 -8.29 -4.83 6.25
CA ASN A 49 -9.31 -5.75 6.75
C ASN A 49 -9.45 -7.04 5.90
N GLY A 50 -8.33 -7.61 5.44
CA GLY A 50 -8.31 -8.85 4.66
C GLY A 50 -8.53 -8.67 3.15
N GLN A 51 -8.65 -7.45 2.62
CA GLN A 51 -8.77 -7.19 1.19
C GLN A 51 -7.60 -6.36 0.67
N ILE A 52 -6.85 -6.90 -0.30
CA ILE A 52 -5.85 -6.15 -1.06
C ILE A 52 -6.59 -5.07 -1.84
N THR A 53 -6.33 -3.83 -1.47
CA THR A 53 -7.13 -2.69 -1.92
C THR A 53 -6.34 -1.72 -2.76
N ARG A 54 -5.00 -1.67 -2.62
CA ARG A 54 -4.22 -0.61 -3.27
C ARG A 54 -2.75 -0.93 -3.52
N LYS A 55 -2.28 -0.54 -4.72
CA LYS A 55 -0.85 -0.44 -5.05
C LYS A 55 -0.32 0.92 -4.60
N VAL A 56 0.81 0.91 -3.92
CA VAL A 56 1.56 2.12 -3.53
C VAL A 56 3.01 2.01 -3.97
N ILE A 57 3.64 3.15 -4.23
CA ILE A 57 5.03 3.24 -4.71
C ILE A 57 5.78 4.23 -3.82
N LYS A 58 6.79 3.73 -3.10
CA LYS A 58 7.74 4.55 -2.33
C LYS A 58 8.88 4.93 -3.26
N ILE A 59 9.15 6.21 -3.45
CA ILE A 59 10.21 6.68 -4.38
C ILE A 59 11.48 7.15 -3.67
N ARG A 60 11.38 7.55 -2.41
CA ARG A 60 12.45 7.99 -1.51
C ARG A 60 12.00 7.69 -0.11
#